data_AF-A0A7W0G147-F1
#
_entry.id   AF-A0A7W0G147-F1
#
_cell.length_a   1.000
_cell.length_b   1.000
_cell.length_c   1.000
_cell.angle_alpha   90.00
_cell.angle_beta   90.00
_cell.angle_gamma   90.00
#
_symmetry.space_group_name_H-M   'P 1'
#
loop_
_entity.id
_entity.type
_entity.pdbx_description
1 polymer ?
#
loop_
_entity_poly.entity_id
_entity_poly.type
_entity_poly.pdbx_seq_one_letter_code
_entity_poly.pdbx_strand_id
1 'polypeptide(L)'
;MKDKSKTPRVGQKSRRRFTKTLAAALVTAPVTAASAVRAQTTPAAREPKAPPNPQTPPPPAAAAATPPQTTPPKPSPVAEAYAGVARALYGKQLNEAEFARVKRDLEGNVRAAERLRASKLKNSDEPDSIFSA
;
A
#
# COMPACT_ATOMS: atom_id res chain seq x y z
N MET A 1 6.23 -22.38 -60.09
CA MET A 1 5.29 -22.82 -59.04
C MET A 1 5.82 -22.23 -57.74
N LYS A 2 5.19 -21.17 -57.22
CA LYS A 2 4.25 -21.20 -56.08
C LYS A 2 4.96 -21.62 -54.77
N ASP A 3 4.86 -20.95 -53.65
CA ASP A 3 4.47 -19.60 -53.27
C ASP A 3 4.97 -19.42 -51.82
N LYS A 4 5.02 -18.17 -51.37
CA LYS A 4 5.51 -17.73 -50.06
C LYS A 4 4.75 -18.38 -48.89
N SER A 5 5.44 -18.97 -47.91
CA SER A 5 4.88 -19.24 -46.58
C SER A 5 5.39 -18.21 -45.57
N LYS A 6 4.63 -17.12 -45.47
CA LYS A 6 4.77 -16.05 -44.49
C LYS A 6 4.18 -16.52 -43.15
N THR A 7 5.02 -16.78 -42.15
CA THR A 7 4.59 -17.10 -40.79
C THR A 7 3.83 -15.91 -40.18
N PRO A 8 2.67 -16.11 -39.55
CA PRO A 8 1.89 -15.01 -38.97
C PRO A 8 2.60 -14.44 -37.74
N ARG A 9 2.83 -13.11 -37.74
CA ARG A 9 3.22 -12.36 -36.55
C ARG A 9 2.10 -12.48 -35.51
N VAL A 10 2.37 -13.15 -34.39
CA VAL A 10 1.56 -13.08 -33.18
C VAL A 10 1.74 -11.66 -32.61
N GLY A 11 0.89 -10.76 -33.04
CA GLY A 11 0.98 -9.35 -32.67
C GLY A 11 -0.37 -8.68 -32.77
N GLN A 12 -1.23 -8.90 -31.77
CA GLN A 12 -2.22 -7.92 -31.32
C GLN A 12 -3.00 -8.46 -30.12
N LYS A 13 -2.44 -8.34 -28.90
CA LYS A 13 -3.29 -8.18 -27.72
C LYS A 13 -3.52 -6.69 -27.53
N SER A 14 -4.76 -6.30 -27.76
CA SER A 14 -5.30 -4.95 -27.78
C SER A 14 -4.87 -4.11 -26.56
N ARG A 15 -3.90 -3.21 -26.77
CA ARG A 15 -3.49 -2.16 -25.81
C ARG A 15 -4.41 -0.93 -25.86
N ARG A 16 -5.65 -1.07 -26.33
CA ARG A 16 -6.58 0.05 -26.56
C ARG A 16 -7.93 -0.16 -25.89
N ARG A 17 -7.96 -0.31 -24.56
CA ARG A 17 -9.16 -0.04 -23.74
C ARG A 17 -8.79 0.39 -22.31
N PHE A 18 -7.99 1.44 -22.17
CA PHE A 18 -7.73 2.02 -20.84
C PHE A 18 -7.69 3.55 -20.80
N THR A 19 -8.32 4.24 -21.76
CA THR A 19 -8.38 5.71 -21.76
C THR A 19 -9.71 6.25 -22.32
N LYS A 20 -10.77 6.10 -21.54
CA LYS A 20 -12.01 6.91 -21.54
C LYS A 20 -12.46 6.84 -20.09
N THR A 21 -12.29 7.83 -19.22
CA THR A 21 -12.75 9.23 -19.35
C THR A 21 -12.08 10.06 -18.26
N LEU A 22 -11.32 11.10 -18.62
CA LEU A 22 -11.05 12.24 -17.74
C LEU A 22 -11.42 13.48 -18.54
N ALA A 23 -12.66 13.93 -18.38
CA ALA A 23 -13.13 15.18 -18.95
C ALA A 23 -12.90 16.29 -17.91
N ALA A 24 -11.96 17.17 -18.22
CA ALA A 24 -11.73 18.43 -17.54
C ALA A 24 -12.75 19.48 -18.03
N ALA A 25 -13.28 20.29 -17.12
CA ALA A 25 -13.84 21.60 -17.44
C ALA A 25 -13.52 22.58 -16.29
N LEU A 26 -12.39 23.26 -16.46
CA LEU A 26 -12.02 24.48 -15.73
C LEU A 26 -12.78 25.65 -16.35
N VAL A 27 -13.67 26.28 -15.56
CA VAL A 27 -14.22 27.60 -15.88
C VAL A 27 -13.58 28.62 -14.94
N THR A 28 -13.16 29.74 -15.53
CA THR A 28 -12.26 30.77 -15.03
C THR A 28 -12.88 31.80 -14.06
N ALA A 29 -12.03 32.26 -13.11
CA ALA A 29 -11.98 33.57 -12.39
C ALA A 29 -12.85 33.81 -11.12
N PRO A 30 -12.54 34.80 -10.23
CA PRO A 30 -11.27 35.24 -9.61
C PRO A 30 -11.32 35.27 -8.04
N VAL A 31 -10.21 35.69 -7.42
CA VAL A 31 -9.85 35.77 -5.99
C VAL A 31 -10.88 36.40 -5.03
N THR A 32 -11.19 35.75 -3.91
CA THR A 32 -11.34 36.38 -2.57
C THR A 32 -10.98 35.38 -1.46
N ALA A 33 -10.16 35.83 -0.52
CA ALA A 33 -9.79 35.10 0.68
C ALA A 33 -10.91 35.20 1.72
N ALA A 34 -11.38 34.06 2.24
CA ALA A 34 -12.06 33.99 3.53
C ALA A 34 -12.03 32.55 4.06
N SER A 35 -11.71 32.48 5.34
CA SER A 35 -11.56 31.31 6.19
C SER A 35 -12.82 30.43 6.31
N ALA A 36 -12.58 29.26 6.90
CA ALA A 36 -13.52 28.44 7.68
C ALA A 36 -14.30 27.34 6.95
N VAL A 37 -13.98 26.11 7.36
CA VAL A 37 -14.90 25.05 7.79
C VAL A 37 -16.26 25.00 7.07
N ARG A 38 -16.46 23.99 6.21
CA ARG A 38 -17.63 23.12 6.32
C ARG A 38 -17.55 21.90 5.40
N ALA A 39 -18.00 20.79 5.97
CA ALA A 39 -18.37 19.54 5.34
C ALA A 39 -19.00 19.69 3.94
N GLN A 40 -18.55 18.85 3.01
CA GLN A 40 -19.26 18.61 1.76
C GLN A 40 -20.55 17.84 2.08
N THR A 41 -21.67 18.56 2.14
CA THR A 41 -23.01 18.00 2.03
C THR A 41 -23.46 18.11 0.58
N THR A 42 -23.74 16.98 -0.06
CA THR A 42 -24.39 16.88 -1.38
C THR A 42 -25.81 17.47 -1.35
N PRO A 43 -26.27 18.11 -2.44
CA PRO A 43 -27.54 18.81 -2.49
C PRO A 43 -28.75 17.88 -2.51
N ALA A 44 -29.79 18.31 -1.80
CA ALA A 44 -31.09 17.67 -1.68
C ALA A 44 -31.84 17.63 -3.02
N ALA A 45 -32.15 16.42 -3.49
CA ALA A 45 -33.31 16.19 -4.34
C ALA A 45 -34.52 15.92 -3.42
N ARG A 46 -35.56 16.75 -3.52
CA ARG A 46 -36.82 16.54 -2.82
C ARG A 46 -37.63 15.48 -3.57
N GLU A 47 -37.89 14.35 -2.93
CA GLU A 47 -38.94 13.41 -3.32
C GLU A 47 -40.18 13.55 -2.42
N PRO A 48 -41.39 13.23 -2.93
CA PRO A 48 -42.66 13.47 -2.25
C PRO A 48 -42.90 12.52 -1.08
N LYS A 49 -43.49 13.03 0.00
CA LYS A 49 -43.90 12.27 1.20
C LYS A 49 -44.94 11.18 0.86
N ALA A 50 -44.70 9.96 1.34
CA ALA A 50 -45.68 8.89 1.54
C ALA A 50 -45.58 8.36 3.00
N PRO A 51 -46.65 7.76 3.57
CA PRO A 51 -47.01 7.80 5.00
C PRO A 51 -46.13 6.95 5.96
N PRO A 52 -46.25 7.15 7.30
CA PRO A 52 -45.28 6.61 8.26
C PRO A 52 -45.47 5.10 8.47
N ASN A 53 -44.39 4.34 8.31
CA ASN A 53 -44.30 2.95 8.75
C ASN A 53 -43.73 2.90 10.19
N PRO A 54 -44.26 2.09 11.12
CA PRO A 54 -43.81 2.08 12.52
C PRO A 54 -42.33 1.68 12.66
N GLN A 55 -41.59 2.47 13.43
CA GLN A 55 -40.18 2.23 13.77
C GLN A 55 -40.04 0.98 14.64
N THR A 56 -39.29 -0.01 14.17
CA THR A 56 -38.62 -0.98 15.04
C THR A 56 -37.40 -0.32 15.69
N PRO A 57 -37.17 -0.48 17.01
CA PRO A 57 -36.02 0.13 17.69
C PRO A 57 -34.70 -0.51 17.21
N PRO A 58 -33.60 0.27 17.08
CA PRO A 58 -32.29 -0.29 16.75
C PRO A 58 -31.73 -1.10 17.94
N PRO A 59 -31.00 -2.20 17.69
CA PRO A 59 -30.33 -2.95 18.74
C PRO A 59 -29.20 -2.15 19.40
N PRO A 60 -28.80 -2.47 20.65
CA PRO A 60 -27.82 -1.71 21.41
C PRO A 60 -26.46 -1.71 20.70
N ALA A 61 -25.80 -0.54 20.71
CA ALA A 61 -24.44 -0.35 20.20
C ALA A 61 -23.49 -1.40 20.81
N ALA A 62 -22.95 -2.26 19.96
CA ALA A 62 -21.90 -3.20 20.34
C ALA A 62 -20.72 -2.42 20.93
N ALA A 63 -20.37 -2.77 22.16
CA ALA A 63 -19.26 -2.22 22.90
C ALA A 63 -17.98 -2.21 22.06
N ALA A 64 -17.28 -1.08 22.09
CA ALA A 64 -15.99 -0.89 21.45
C ALA A 64 -15.02 -1.99 21.90
N ALA A 65 -14.67 -2.90 21.00
CA ALA A 65 -13.64 -3.90 21.22
C ALA A 65 -12.30 -3.20 21.39
N THR A 66 -11.72 -3.27 22.60
CA THR A 66 -10.35 -2.82 22.86
C THR A 66 -9.39 -3.72 22.08
N PRO A 67 -8.45 -3.18 21.28
CA PRO A 67 -7.51 -4.02 20.55
C PRO A 67 -6.62 -4.81 21.54
N PRO A 68 -6.32 -6.08 21.25
CA PRO A 68 -5.47 -6.89 22.12
C PRO A 68 -4.08 -6.27 22.22
N GLN A 69 -3.66 -5.99 23.46
CA GLN A 69 -2.29 -5.59 23.79
C GLN A 69 -1.36 -6.76 23.46
N THR A 70 -0.68 -6.69 22.32
CA THR A 70 0.31 -7.69 21.92
C THR A 70 1.59 -7.43 22.71
N THR A 71 1.98 -8.38 23.56
CA THR A 71 3.30 -8.36 24.22
C THR A 71 4.39 -8.28 23.15
N PRO A 72 5.40 -7.40 23.31
CA PRO A 72 6.46 -7.26 22.33
C PRO A 72 7.20 -8.60 22.18
N PRO A 73 7.33 -9.11 20.96
CA PRO A 73 8.00 -10.38 20.70
C PRO A 73 9.48 -10.32 21.09
N LYS A 74 9.99 -11.44 21.62
CA LYS A 74 11.40 -11.58 22.02
C LYS A 74 12.35 -11.21 20.85
N PRO A 75 13.47 -10.51 21.10
CA PRO A 75 14.45 -10.18 20.08
C PRO A 75 15.10 -11.43 19.47
N SER A 76 15.38 -11.38 18.17
CA SER A 76 16.04 -12.44 17.41
C SER A 76 17.56 -12.45 17.68
N PRO A 77 18.17 -13.62 17.95
CA PRO A 77 19.62 -13.69 18.17
C PRO A 77 20.42 -13.30 16.92
N VAL A 78 19.88 -13.53 15.72
CA VAL A 78 20.51 -13.11 14.46
C VAL A 78 20.49 -11.59 14.32
N ALA A 79 19.39 -10.95 14.70
CA ALA A 79 19.29 -9.49 14.67
C ALA A 79 20.26 -8.84 15.67
N GLU A 80 20.45 -9.44 16.85
CA GLU A 80 21.45 -8.98 17.82
C GLU A 80 22.87 -9.09 17.29
N ALA A 81 23.21 -10.20 16.62
CA ALA A 81 24.51 -10.36 15.99
C ALA A 81 24.77 -9.29 14.92
N TYR A 82 23.78 -9.00 14.06
CA TYR A 82 23.88 -7.91 13.08
C TYR A 82 23.97 -6.53 13.73
N ALA A 83 23.26 -6.30 14.83
CA ALA A 83 23.40 -5.07 15.60
C ALA A 83 24.82 -4.91 16.18
N GLY A 84 25.46 -6.00 16.60
CA GLY A 84 26.85 -6.02 17.02
C GLY A 84 27.82 -5.57 15.91
N VAL A 85 27.64 -6.10 14.70
CA VAL A 85 28.40 -5.66 13.51
C VAL A 85 28.14 -4.19 13.19
N ALA A 86 26.87 -3.77 13.19
CA ALA A 86 26.51 -2.37 12.94
C ALA A 86 27.14 -1.42 13.99
N ARG A 87 27.21 -1.84 15.26
CA ARG A 87 27.88 -1.04 16.30
C ARG A 87 29.38 -0.95 16.06
N ALA A 88 30.02 -2.03 15.62
CA ALA A 88 31.46 -2.02 15.33
C ALA A 88 31.81 -1.09 14.16
N LEU A 89 30.96 -1.06 13.12
CA LEU A 89 31.19 -0.25 11.92
C LEU A 89 30.78 1.22 12.10
N TYR A 90 29.63 1.47 12.73
CA TYR A 90 28.97 2.78 12.73
C TYR A 90 28.73 3.36 14.13
N GLY A 91 29.19 2.70 15.19
CA GLY A 91 28.91 3.11 16.57
C GLY A 91 29.46 4.48 16.97
N LYS A 92 30.43 5.04 16.22
CA LYS A 92 30.93 6.41 16.42
C LYS A 92 30.03 7.48 15.83
N GLN A 93 29.14 7.10 14.90
CA GLN A 93 28.31 8.00 14.11
C GLN A 93 26.85 7.99 14.55
N LEU A 94 26.45 6.97 15.33
CA LEU A 94 25.09 6.79 15.81
C LEU A 94 25.00 7.12 17.29
N ASN A 95 24.04 7.94 17.66
CA ASN A 95 23.65 8.08 19.06
C ASN A 95 22.83 6.84 19.51
N GLU A 96 22.56 6.73 20.81
CA GLU A 96 21.92 5.53 21.36
C GLU A 96 20.46 5.37 20.88
N ALA A 97 19.74 6.49 20.66
CA ALA A 97 18.36 6.45 20.16
C ALA A 97 18.31 5.99 18.70
N GLU A 98 19.23 6.48 17.87
CA GLU A 98 19.39 6.03 16.48
C GLU A 98 19.80 4.57 16.43
N PHE A 99 20.72 4.15 17.29
CA PHE A 99 21.12 2.75 17.36
C PHE A 99 19.97 1.83 17.82
N ALA A 100 19.14 2.28 18.75
CA ALA A 100 17.92 1.55 19.14
C ALA A 100 16.93 1.43 17.97
N ARG A 101 16.83 2.45 17.11
CA ARG A 101 16.03 2.38 15.88
C ARG A 101 16.62 1.35 14.90
N VAL A 102 17.93 1.37 14.68
CA VAL A 102 18.63 0.37 13.85
C VAL A 102 18.38 -1.05 14.34
N LYS A 103 18.44 -1.30 15.66
CA LYS A 103 18.10 -2.62 16.23
C LYS A 103 16.68 -3.06 15.88
N ARG A 104 15.70 -2.15 16.00
CA ARG A 104 14.30 -2.45 15.66
C ARG A 104 14.13 -2.76 14.18
N ASP A 105 14.79 -2.00 13.32
CA ASP A 105 14.72 -2.19 11.86
C ASP A 105 15.38 -3.52 11.46
N LEU A 106 16.53 -3.87 12.06
CA LEU A 106 17.20 -5.17 11.86
C LEU A 106 16.30 -6.33 12.30
N GLU A 107 15.62 -6.22 13.44
CA GLU A 107 14.66 -7.23 13.90
C GLU A 107 13.54 -7.44 12.88
N GLY A 108 12.97 -6.35 12.36
CA GLY A 108 11.96 -6.39 11.31
C GLY A 108 12.48 -7.04 10.02
N ASN A 109 13.69 -6.69 9.60
CA ASN A 109 14.33 -7.21 8.39
C ASN A 109 14.64 -8.70 8.49
N VAL A 110 15.10 -9.19 9.64
CA VAL A 110 15.34 -10.63 9.86
C VAL A 110 14.05 -11.42 9.71
N ARG A 111 12.95 -10.95 10.32
CA ARG A 111 11.64 -11.61 10.19
C ARG A 111 11.10 -11.55 8.76
N ALA A 112 11.29 -10.43 8.07
CA ALA A 112 10.93 -10.31 6.67
C ALA A 112 11.75 -11.29 5.80
N ALA A 113 13.05 -11.40 6.04
CA ALA A 113 13.92 -12.33 5.34
C ALA A 113 13.52 -13.80 5.57
N GLU A 114 13.14 -14.17 6.80
CA GLU A 114 12.62 -15.52 7.10
C GLU A 114 11.35 -15.83 6.31
N ARG A 115 10.41 -14.86 6.23
CA ARG A 115 9.19 -15.00 5.41
C ARG A 115 9.52 -15.14 3.92
N LEU A 116 10.48 -14.38 3.41
CA LEU A 116 10.91 -14.47 2.01
C LEU A 116 11.61 -15.81 1.71
N ARG A 117 12.41 -16.34 2.64
CA ARG A 117 13.06 -17.66 2.51
C ARG A 117 12.07 -18.81 2.49
N ALA A 118 10.88 -18.64 3.05
CA ALA A 118 9.82 -19.65 2.97
C ALA A 118 9.31 -19.84 1.53
N SER A 119 9.49 -18.86 0.65
CA SER A 119 9.17 -18.96 -0.78
C SER A 119 10.22 -19.80 -1.50
N LYS A 120 9.79 -20.89 -2.14
CA LYS A 120 10.68 -21.79 -2.88
C LYS A 120 10.88 -21.29 -4.31
N LEU A 121 12.09 -20.81 -4.58
CA LEU A 121 12.55 -20.41 -5.92
C LEU A 121 13.36 -21.54 -6.55
N LYS A 122 13.25 -21.71 -7.86
CA LYS A 122 14.14 -22.56 -8.67
C LYS A 122 15.36 -21.75 -9.07
N ASN A 123 16.46 -22.43 -9.36
CA ASN A 123 17.67 -21.77 -9.88
C ASN A 123 17.44 -21.11 -11.26
N SER A 124 16.36 -21.48 -11.95
CA SER A 124 15.92 -20.88 -13.21
C SER A 124 15.06 -19.62 -13.03
N ASP A 125 14.67 -19.27 -11.79
CA ASP A 125 13.84 -18.09 -11.55
C ASP A 125 14.71 -16.84 -11.62
N GLU A 126 14.46 -16.02 -12.64
CA GLU A 126 15.22 -14.80 -12.90
C GLU A 126 14.82 -13.64 -11.97
N PRO A 127 15.71 -12.66 -11.73
CA PRO A 127 15.32 -11.43 -11.04
C PRO A 127 14.29 -10.65 -11.85
N ASP A 128 13.47 -9.84 -11.16
CA ASP A 128 12.45 -8.98 -11.79
C ASP A 128 13.04 -7.97 -12.80
N SER A 129 14.34 -7.67 -12.68
CA SER A 129 15.05 -6.80 -13.61
C SER A 129 16.44 -7.34 -13.93
N ILE A 130 16.76 -7.41 -15.23
CA ILE A 130 18.06 -7.79 -15.76
C ILE A 130 18.64 -6.56 -16.47
N PHE A 131 19.90 -6.22 -16.16
CA PHE A 131 20.60 -5.16 -16.86
C PHE A 131 21.12 -5.64 -18.22
N SER A 132 20.93 -4.85 -19.27
CA SER A 132 21.46 -5.09 -20.62
C SER A 132 22.21 -3.86 -21.13
N ALA A 133 23.30 -4.08 -21.87
CA ALA A 133 24.18 -3.04 -22.42
C ALA A 133 23.63 -2.37 -23.69
#